data_AF-A0A8K0HWS5-F1
#
_entry.id   AF-A0A8K0HWS5-F1
#
_cell.length_a   1.000
_cell.length_b   1.000
_cell.length_c   1.000
_cell.angle_alpha   90.00
_cell.angle_beta   90.00
_cell.angle_gamma   90.00
#
_symmetry.space_group_name_H-M   'P 1'
#
loop_
_entity.id
_entity.type
_entity.pdbx_description
1 polymer ?
#
loop_
_entity_poly.entity_id
_entity_poly.type
_entity_poly.pdbx_seq_one_letter_code
_entity_poly.pdbx_strand_id
1 'polypeptide(L)'
;MGAAYGTAKSGVGVASMGVMRPELVMKSIVPVVMAGVLGIYGLIIAVIISTGINPKAKSYYLFDGYAHLSSGLACGLAGLSAGMAIGIVGDAGVRCIQDSPFHFGQVGNLVDGALYQVEGTVVTGEIDNISITECFEIIKLLANAQQPKLFVGMILILIFAEALALYGLIVGIILSSRAGQSRAD
;
A
#
# COMPACT_ATOMS: atom_id res chain seq x y z
N MET A 1 -10.01 0.90 -1.44
CA MET A 1 -10.00 -0.29 -0.55
C MET A 1 -8.67 -0.49 0.14
N GLY A 2 -7.55 -0.65 -0.58
CA GLY A 2 -6.22 -0.80 0.05
C GLY A 2 -5.89 0.29 1.08
N ALA A 3 -6.08 1.57 0.72
CA ALA A 3 -5.90 2.70 1.64
C ALA A 3 -6.77 2.61 2.91
N ALA A 4 -8.05 2.27 2.76
CA ALA A 4 -8.98 2.17 3.89
C ALA A 4 -8.57 1.05 4.85
N TYR A 5 -8.18 -0.11 4.33
CA TYR A 5 -7.69 -1.21 5.16
C TYR A 5 -6.37 -0.87 5.84
N GLY A 6 -5.41 -0.30 5.10
CA GLY A 6 -4.11 0.10 5.62
C GLY A 6 -4.20 1.11 6.76
N THR A 7 -5.06 2.12 6.58
CA THR A 7 -5.37 3.12 7.61
C THR A 7 -6.12 2.52 8.80
N ALA A 8 -7.10 1.64 8.57
CA ALA A 8 -7.85 1.01 9.66
C ALA A 8 -6.95 0.15 10.55
N LYS A 9 -6.13 -0.73 9.96
CA LYS A 9 -5.21 -1.61 10.72
C LYS A 9 -4.13 -0.81 11.46
N SER A 10 -3.51 0.17 10.80
CA SER A 10 -2.50 1.02 11.45
C SER A 10 -3.11 1.91 12.54
N GLY A 11 -4.34 2.39 12.33
CA GLY A 11 -5.06 3.25 13.27
C GLY A 11 -5.37 2.57 14.60
N VAL A 12 -5.65 1.26 14.62
CA VAL A 12 -5.84 0.49 15.85
C VAL A 12 -4.57 0.48 16.71
N GLY A 13 -3.40 0.30 16.10
CA GLY A 13 -2.11 0.39 16.80
C GLY A 13 -1.85 1.80 17.36
N VAL A 14 -2.18 2.84 16.59
CA VAL A 14 -2.00 4.24 17.02
C VAL A 14 -2.94 4.59 18.19
N ALA A 15 -4.18 4.10 18.16
CA ALA A 15 -5.14 4.32 19.23
C ALA A 15 -4.66 3.73 20.56
N SER A 16 -4.10 2.51 20.55
CA SER A 16 -3.48 1.90 21.75
C SER A 16 -2.29 2.72 22.25
N MET A 17 -1.43 3.20 21.34
CA MET A 17 -0.28 4.03 21.72
C MET A 17 -0.72 5.37 22.33
N GLY A 18 -1.80 5.97 21.83
CA GLY A 18 -2.32 7.24 22.32
C GLY A 18 -2.72 7.22 23.79
N VAL A 19 -3.08 6.06 24.34
CA VAL A 19 -3.42 5.90 25.77
C VAL A 19 -2.19 5.60 26.62
N MET A 20 -1.21 4.86 26.08
CA MET A 20 -0.03 4.41 26.85
C MET A 20 1.11 5.43 26.85
N ARG A 21 1.40 6.06 25.70
CA ARG A 21 2.52 7.01 25.50
C ARG A 21 2.13 8.10 24.49
N PRO A 22 1.40 9.15 24.92
CA PRO A 22 0.91 10.20 24.03
C PRO A 22 2.04 11.03 23.37
N GLU A 23 3.23 11.11 23.97
CA GLU A 23 4.35 11.85 23.35
C GLU A 23 4.84 11.24 22.03
N LEU A 24 4.60 9.95 21.78
CA LEU A 24 5.09 9.25 20.60
C LEU A 24 4.07 9.16 19.45
N VAL A 25 2.83 9.63 19.67
CA VAL A 25 1.72 9.56 18.69
C VAL A 25 2.04 10.29 17.38
N MET A 26 2.75 11.41 17.47
CA MET A 26 3.15 12.20 16.29
C MET A 26 4.05 11.40 15.32
N LYS A 27 4.86 10.47 15.83
CA LYS A 27 5.73 9.63 14.98
C LYS A 27 4.99 8.45 14.38
N SER A 28 4.00 7.91 15.09
CA SER A 28 3.23 6.73 14.67
C SER A 28 2.11 7.04 13.68
N ILE A 29 1.85 8.32 13.35
CA ILE A 29 0.87 8.69 12.31
C ILE A 29 1.41 8.52 10.88
N VAL A 30 2.73 8.42 10.69
CA VAL A 30 3.36 8.31 9.37
C VAL A 30 2.80 7.16 8.53
N PRO A 31 2.68 5.90 9.02
CA PRO A 31 2.11 4.80 8.25
C PRO A 31 0.65 5.02 7.84
N VAL A 32 -0.13 5.71 8.68
CA VAL A 32 -1.54 6.05 8.40
C VAL A 32 -1.66 6.98 7.21
N VAL A 33 -0.78 7.99 7.15
CA VAL A 33 -0.76 8.95 6.04
C VAL A 33 -0.28 8.28 4.75
N MET A 34 0.76 7.43 4.83
CA MET A 34 1.25 6.70 3.66
C MET A 34 0.20 5.74 3.07
N ALA A 35 -0.60 5.08 3.92
CA ALA A 35 -1.75 4.30 3.46
C ALA A 35 -2.78 5.18 2.70
N GLY A 36 -2.95 6.45 3.08
CA GLY A 36 -3.89 7.37 2.47
C GLY A 36 -3.54 7.77 1.03
N VAL A 37 -2.25 7.90 0.69
CA VAL A 37 -1.79 8.39 -0.63
C VAL A 37 -2.18 7.42 -1.75
N LEU A 38 -2.29 6.12 -1.47
CA LEU A 38 -2.74 5.11 -2.43
C LEU A 38 -4.12 5.40 -3.03
N GLY A 39 -5.00 6.10 -2.29
CA GLY A 39 -6.29 6.56 -2.82
C GLY A 39 -6.16 7.64 -3.88
N ILE A 40 -5.13 8.48 -3.78
CA ILE A 40 -4.86 9.58 -4.71
C ILE A 40 -4.39 9.03 -6.06
N TYR A 41 -3.61 7.95 -6.08
CA TYR A 41 -3.16 7.31 -7.31
C TYR A 41 -4.33 6.85 -8.20
N GLY A 42 -5.37 6.26 -7.61
CA GLY A 42 -6.59 5.89 -8.34
C GLY A 42 -7.38 7.10 -8.85
N LEU A 43 -7.45 8.17 -8.05
CA LEU A 43 -8.11 9.42 -8.46
C LEU A 43 -7.40 10.07 -9.65
N ILE A 44 -6.07 10.08 -9.67
CA ILE A 44 -5.27 10.62 -10.77
C ILE A 44 -5.62 9.91 -12.09
N ILE A 45 -5.64 8.56 -12.09
CA ILE A 45 -6.02 7.79 -13.30
C ILE A 45 -7.45 8.10 -13.73
N ALA A 46 -8.40 8.17 -12.79
CA ALA A 46 -9.79 8.52 -13.11
C ALA A 46 -9.91 9.89 -13.79
N VAL A 47 -9.19 10.90 -13.28
CA VAL A 47 -9.19 12.26 -13.85
C VAL A 47 -8.52 12.31 -15.22
N ILE A 48 -7.41 11.58 -15.42
CA ILE A 48 -6.72 11.50 -16.73
C ILE A 48 -7.65 10.90 -17.79
N ILE A 49 -8.33 9.80 -17.46
CA ILE A 49 -9.28 9.16 -18.38
C ILE A 49 -10.46 10.11 -18.65
N SER A 50 -11.00 10.75 -17.62
CA SER A 50 -12.13 11.68 -17.76
C SER A 50 -11.83 12.90 -18.62
N THR A 51 -10.60 13.41 -18.57
CA THR A 51 -10.17 14.56 -19.38
C THR A 51 -9.77 14.15 -20.81
N GLY A 52 -9.41 12.88 -21.02
CA GLY A 52 -9.08 12.31 -22.33
C GLY A 52 -10.29 11.91 -23.20
N ILE A 53 -11.47 11.68 -22.60
CA ILE A 53 -12.69 11.28 -23.33
C ILE A 53 -13.44 12.52 -23.81
N ASN A 54 -13.47 12.75 -25.13
CA ASN A 54 -14.26 13.83 -25.72
C ASN A 54 -15.35 13.27 -26.66
N PRO A 55 -16.63 13.28 -26.24
CA PRO A 55 -17.72 12.61 -26.97
C PRO A 55 -18.17 13.32 -28.26
N LYS A 56 -17.65 14.52 -28.56
CA LYS A 56 -18.08 15.32 -29.73
C LYS A 56 -17.10 15.33 -30.90
N ALA A 57 -15.85 14.88 -30.72
CA ALA A 57 -14.80 15.04 -31.73
C ALA A 57 -13.99 13.77 -32.06
N LYS A 58 -13.96 12.74 -31.18
CA LYS A 58 -13.23 11.48 -31.42
C LYS A 58 -14.16 10.27 -31.24
N SER A 59 -14.27 9.43 -32.27
CA SER A 59 -14.91 8.11 -32.13
C SER A 59 -14.07 7.21 -31.22
N TYR A 60 -14.64 6.83 -30.07
CA TYR A 60 -14.01 5.91 -29.14
C TYR A 60 -13.88 4.53 -29.79
N TYR A 61 -12.65 4.02 -29.91
CA TYR A 61 -12.41 2.70 -30.50
C TYR A 61 -12.17 1.68 -29.40
N LEU A 62 -12.43 0.40 -29.70
CA LEU A 62 -12.35 -0.69 -28.71
C LEU A 62 -10.95 -0.82 -28.08
N PHE A 63 -9.90 -0.50 -28.83
CA PHE A 63 -8.52 -0.49 -28.37
C PHE A 63 -8.27 0.54 -27.26
N ASP A 64 -8.78 1.77 -27.41
CA ASP A 64 -8.66 2.81 -26.37
C ASP A 64 -9.44 2.40 -25.12
N GLY A 65 -10.63 1.80 -25.31
CA GLY A 65 -11.43 1.27 -24.20
C GLY A 65 -10.68 0.23 -23.36
N TYR A 66 -10.03 -0.74 -24.00
CA TYR A 66 -9.20 -1.73 -23.28
C TYR A 66 -7.94 -1.12 -22.66
N ALA A 67 -7.32 -0.13 -23.30
CA ALA A 67 -6.17 0.58 -22.74
C ALA A 67 -6.55 1.36 -21.46
N HIS A 68 -7.68 2.05 -21.44
CA HIS A 68 -8.17 2.77 -20.26
C HIS A 68 -8.68 1.84 -19.15
N LEU A 69 -9.26 0.69 -19.51
CA LEU A 69 -9.65 -0.32 -18.53
C LEU A 69 -8.42 -0.96 -17.86
N SER A 70 -7.42 -1.36 -18.67
CA SER A 70 -6.19 -1.99 -18.17
C SER A 70 -5.33 -1.04 -17.34
N SER A 71 -5.28 0.25 -17.70
CA SER A 71 -4.55 1.26 -16.90
C SER A 71 -5.15 1.45 -15.51
N GLY A 72 -6.49 1.48 -15.40
CA GLY A 72 -7.18 1.56 -14.12
C GLY A 72 -7.01 0.29 -13.27
N LEU A 73 -7.11 -0.88 -13.89
CA LEU A 73 -7.01 -2.17 -13.20
C LEU A 73 -5.59 -2.43 -12.67
N ALA A 74 -4.55 -2.13 -13.47
CA ALA A 74 -3.15 -2.29 -13.05
C ALA A 74 -2.79 -1.43 -11.83
N CYS A 75 -3.16 -0.14 -11.84
CA CYS A 75 -2.93 0.76 -10.70
C CYS A 75 -3.80 0.36 -9.48
N GLY A 76 -5.05 -0.05 -9.72
CA GLY A 76 -5.98 -0.44 -8.66
C GLY A 76 -5.56 -1.70 -7.89
N LEU A 77 -5.11 -2.74 -8.58
CA LEU A 77 -4.64 -3.98 -7.93
C LEU A 77 -3.32 -3.76 -7.18
N ALA A 78 -2.37 -3.03 -7.78
CA ALA A 78 -1.11 -2.67 -7.13
C ALA A 78 -1.33 -1.83 -5.85
N GLY A 79 -2.27 -0.88 -5.90
CA GLY A 79 -2.64 -0.08 -4.73
C GLY A 79 -3.40 -0.85 -3.65
N LEU A 80 -4.11 -1.93 -4.02
CA LEU A 80 -4.78 -2.81 -3.08
C LEU A 80 -3.79 -3.67 -2.30
N SER A 81 -2.85 -4.32 -2.99
CA SER A 81 -1.81 -5.16 -2.36
C SER A 81 -0.85 -4.34 -1.50
N ALA A 82 -0.37 -3.20 -2.00
CA ALA A 82 0.48 -2.29 -1.24
C ALA A 82 -0.22 -1.76 0.04
N GLY A 83 -1.49 -1.37 -0.07
CA GLY A 83 -2.27 -0.88 1.07
C GLY A 83 -2.49 -1.93 2.17
N MET A 84 -2.64 -3.21 1.81
CA MET A 84 -2.69 -4.30 2.78
C MET A 84 -1.36 -4.53 3.48
N ALA A 85 -0.26 -4.55 2.74
CA ALA A 85 1.08 -4.72 3.31
C ALA A 85 1.44 -3.57 4.28
N ILE A 86 1.16 -2.32 3.89
CA ILE A 86 1.37 -1.13 4.73
C ILE A 86 0.58 -1.20 6.03
N GLY A 87 -0.67 -1.70 5.99
CA GLY A 87 -1.51 -1.85 7.17
C GLY A 87 -0.96 -2.84 8.20
N ILE A 88 -0.43 -3.97 7.73
CA ILE A 88 0.13 -5.02 8.59
C ILE A 88 1.46 -4.55 9.21
N VAL A 89 2.35 -3.98 8.38
CA VAL A 89 3.62 -3.41 8.84
C VAL A 89 3.39 -2.23 9.78
N GLY A 90 2.38 -1.41 9.52
CA GLY A 90 1.98 -0.29 10.37
C GLY A 90 1.51 -0.72 11.76
N ASP A 91 0.59 -1.69 11.86
CA ASP A 91 0.11 -2.21 13.15
C ASP A 91 1.26 -2.81 14.00
N ALA A 92 2.14 -3.61 13.38
CA ALA A 92 3.31 -4.17 14.06
C ALA A 92 4.33 -3.09 14.45
N GLY A 93 4.65 -2.17 13.54
CA GLY A 93 5.62 -1.10 13.76
C GLY A 93 5.19 -0.14 14.87
N VAL A 94 3.91 0.21 14.93
CA VAL A 94 3.35 1.09 15.96
C VAL A 94 3.36 0.40 17.34
N ARG A 95 3.06 -0.90 17.41
CA ARG A 95 3.15 -1.66 18.67
C ARG A 95 4.59 -1.81 19.18
N CYS A 96 5.55 -2.02 18.28
CA CYS A 96 6.98 -2.06 18.64
C CYS A 96 7.50 -0.74 19.21
N ILE A 97 6.90 0.40 18.85
CA ILE A 97 7.25 1.71 19.43
C ILE A 97 6.66 1.86 20.85
N GLN A 98 5.57 1.14 21.17
CA GLN A 98 4.93 1.20 22.48
C GLN A 98 5.72 0.44 23.55
N ASP A 99 6.41 -0.65 23.22
CA ASP A 99 7.14 -1.48 24.19
C ASP A 99 8.62 -1.11 24.29
N SER A 100 9.04 -0.63 25.45
CA SER A 100 10.43 -0.67 25.91
C SER A 100 10.43 -1.62 27.11
N PRO A 101 10.91 -2.88 27.08
CA PRO A 101 11.87 -3.55 26.20
C PRO A 101 11.31 -4.76 25.37
N PHE A 102 12.07 -5.06 24.32
CA PHE A 102 12.01 -6.15 23.34
C PHE A 102 11.36 -7.48 23.79
N HIS A 103 10.13 -7.76 23.37
CA HIS A 103 9.57 -9.12 23.26
C HIS A 103 9.32 -9.47 21.79
N PHE A 104 10.42 -9.66 21.06
CA PHE A 104 10.49 -10.05 19.66
C PHE A 104 9.84 -11.41 19.33
N GLY A 105 9.59 -12.24 20.34
CA GLY A 105 8.99 -13.56 20.19
C GLY A 105 7.53 -13.58 19.71
N GLN A 106 6.80 -12.45 19.74
CA GLN A 106 5.44 -12.39 19.19
C GLN A 106 5.36 -11.92 17.74
N VAL A 107 6.35 -11.18 17.22
CA VAL A 107 6.30 -10.70 15.83
C VAL A 107 6.49 -11.88 14.87
N GLY A 108 7.45 -12.79 15.14
CA GLY A 108 7.63 -14.03 14.36
C GLY A 108 6.38 -14.91 14.31
N ASN A 109 5.72 -15.14 15.46
CA ASN A 109 4.47 -15.92 15.51
C ASN A 109 3.23 -15.17 15.00
N LEU A 110 3.26 -13.84 14.90
CA LEU A 110 2.18 -13.05 14.30
C LEU A 110 2.28 -13.02 12.77
N VAL A 111 3.48 -13.01 12.18
CA VAL A 111 3.62 -13.16 10.73
C VAL A 111 3.53 -14.62 10.26
N ASP A 112 4.05 -15.58 11.02
CA ASP A 112 3.89 -17.01 10.72
C ASP A 112 2.48 -17.54 11.10
N GLY A 113 1.76 -16.86 12.00
CA GLY A 113 0.39 -17.18 12.43
C GLY A 113 -0.73 -16.38 11.74
N ALA A 114 -0.43 -15.31 11.00
CA ALA A 114 -1.42 -14.46 10.30
C ALA A 114 -2.06 -15.10 9.04
N LEU A 115 -1.95 -16.41 8.87
CA LEU A 115 -2.95 -17.15 8.11
C LEU A 115 -4.29 -17.28 8.87
N TYR A 116 -4.35 -17.02 10.18
CA TYR A 116 -5.58 -17.13 10.96
C TYR A 116 -5.72 -15.98 11.98
N GLN A 117 -6.69 -15.11 11.69
CA GLN A 117 -7.61 -14.51 12.66
C GLN A 117 -7.26 -13.14 13.27
N VAL A 118 -7.66 -12.08 12.56
CA VAL A 118 -8.15 -10.84 13.19
C VAL A 118 -9.61 -10.67 12.75
N GLU A 119 -10.53 -11.01 13.67
CA GLU A 119 -11.97 -10.72 13.66
C GLU A 119 -12.68 -10.66 12.29
N GLY A 120 -13.00 -11.84 11.74
CA GLY A 120 -14.21 -12.01 10.92
C GLY A 120 -14.17 -11.54 9.46
N THR A 121 -13.02 -11.17 8.90
CA THR A 121 -12.90 -10.94 7.45
C THR A 121 -11.96 -11.96 6.83
N VAL A 122 -12.53 -13.00 6.22
CA VAL A 122 -11.83 -13.94 5.34
C VAL A 122 -11.34 -13.13 4.13
N VAL A 123 -10.04 -12.89 4.02
CA VAL A 123 -9.40 -12.55 2.74
C VAL A 123 -8.50 -13.70 2.35
N THR A 124 -9.13 -14.83 2.05
CA THR A 124 -8.57 -15.85 1.15
C THR A 124 -8.39 -15.22 -0.22
N GLY A 125 -7.16 -15.10 -0.69
CA GLY A 125 -6.90 -14.50 -2.00
C GLY A 125 -5.42 -14.35 -2.30
N GLU A 126 -4.77 -15.48 -2.54
CA GLU A 126 -3.47 -15.62 -3.16
C GLU A 126 -3.48 -15.03 -4.58
N ILE A 127 -3.25 -13.72 -4.72
CA ILE A 127 -3.03 -13.12 -6.03
C ILE A 127 -1.82 -12.17 -5.93
N ASP A 128 -0.75 -12.58 -6.62
CA ASP A 128 0.55 -11.91 -6.82
C ASP A 128 1.66 -12.25 -5.80
N ASN A 129 1.95 -13.55 -5.69
CA ASN A 129 3.09 -14.20 -5.00
C ASN A 129 4.50 -13.62 -5.31
N ILE A 130 4.66 -12.66 -6.24
CA ILE A 130 5.97 -12.14 -6.66
C ILE A 130 6.34 -10.80 -6.00
N SER A 131 5.40 -9.87 -5.77
CA SER A 131 5.73 -8.56 -5.15
C SER A 131 5.66 -8.55 -3.62
N ILE A 132 4.82 -9.40 -3.02
CA ILE A 132 4.60 -9.41 -1.56
C ILE A 132 5.76 -10.15 -0.84
N THR A 133 6.38 -11.13 -1.52
CA THR A 133 7.41 -12.02 -0.94
C THR A 133 8.78 -11.35 -0.81
N GLU A 134 9.19 -10.49 -1.77
CA GLU A 134 10.50 -9.80 -1.72
C GLU A 134 10.55 -8.71 -0.64
N CYS A 135 9.43 -8.03 -0.37
CA CYS A 135 9.35 -7.03 0.69
C CYS A 135 9.41 -7.66 2.09
N PHE A 136 8.97 -8.92 2.21
CA PHE A 136 8.90 -9.66 3.47
C PHE A 136 10.24 -10.30 3.88
N GLU A 137 11.07 -10.70 2.92
CA GLU A 137 12.46 -11.14 3.17
C GLU A 137 13.32 -10.01 3.77
N ILE A 138 13.12 -8.77 3.31
CA ILE A 138 13.77 -7.57 3.88
C ILE A 138 13.34 -7.33 5.34
N ILE A 139 12.10 -7.69 5.70
CA ILE A 139 11.58 -7.61 7.09
C ILE A 139 12.30 -8.60 8.00
N LYS A 140 12.60 -9.82 7.56
CA LYS A 140 13.38 -10.81 8.34
C LYS A 140 14.83 -10.38 8.56
N LEU A 141 15.45 -9.68 7.60
CA LEU A 141 16.83 -9.21 7.72
C LEU A 141 16.99 -7.97 8.62
N LEU A 142 16.06 -7.00 8.55
CA LEU A 142 16.09 -5.81 9.42
C LEU A 142 15.77 -6.14 10.88
N ALA A 143 14.97 -7.18 11.10
CA ALA A 143 14.63 -7.70 12.42
C ALA A 143 15.85 -8.19 13.24
N ASN A 144 16.98 -8.49 12.58
CA ASN A 144 18.23 -8.90 13.24
C ASN A 144 19.17 -7.73 13.60
N ALA A 145 18.84 -6.48 13.23
CA ALA A 145 19.67 -5.30 13.53
C ALA A 145 19.09 -4.51 14.73
N GLN A 146 19.53 -4.88 15.94
CA GLN A 146 19.26 -4.20 17.21
C GLN A 146 19.74 -2.73 17.25
N GLN A 147 19.07 -1.90 18.07
CA GLN A 147 19.35 -0.50 18.51
C GLN A 147 18.42 0.58 17.85
N PRO A 148 18.28 1.84 18.35
CA PRO A 148 17.08 2.74 18.29
C PRO A 148 16.67 3.27 16.90
N LYS A 149 17.13 2.61 15.84
CA LYS A 149 16.89 2.86 14.41
C LYS A 149 15.65 2.13 13.87
N LEU A 150 14.85 1.48 14.73
CA LEU A 150 13.61 0.77 14.36
C LEU A 150 12.61 1.66 13.61
N PHE A 151 12.56 2.96 13.92
CA PHE A 151 11.68 3.90 13.21
C PHE A 151 12.10 4.09 11.75
N VAL A 152 13.40 4.11 11.47
CA VAL A 152 13.93 4.26 10.11
C VAL A 152 13.71 2.99 9.30
N GLY A 153 13.87 1.81 9.92
CA GLY A 153 13.61 0.53 9.27
C GLY A 153 12.15 0.37 8.84
N MET A 154 11.20 0.74 9.71
CA MET A 154 9.77 0.76 9.38
C MET A 154 9.48 1.70 8.21
N ILE A 155 10.00 2.93 8.24
CA ILE A 155 9.80 3.91 7.15
C ILE A 155 10.38 3.41 5.83
N LEU A 156 11.56 2.80 5.85
CA LEU A 156 12.21 2.29 4.65
C LEU A 156 11.37 1.21 3.95
N ILE A 157 10.77 0.30 4.73
CA ILE A 157 9.84 -0.72 4.20
C ILE A 157 8.57 -0.07 3.62
N LEU A 158 8.01 0.94 4.30
CA LEU A 158 6.82 1.66 3.83
C LEU A 158 7.08 2.36 2.47
N ILE A 159 8.27 2.93 2.27
CA ILE A 159 8.66 3.57 1.01
C ILE A 159 8.81 2.54 -0.12
N PHE A 160 9.39 1.36 0.14
CA PHE A 160 9.48 0.30 -0.88
C PHE A 160 8.10 -0.22 -1.30
N ALA A 161 7.18 -0.38 -0.35
CA ALA A 161 5.80 -0.76 -0.67
C ALA A 161 5.09 0.32 -1.53
N GLU A 162 5.32 1.60 -1.24
CA GLU A 162 4.78 2.72 -2.03
C GLU A 162 5.38 2.76 -3.44
N ALA A 163 6.68 2.46 -3.60
CA ALA A 163 7.33 2.40 -4.90
C ALA A 163 6.66 1.39 -5.85
N LEU A 164 6.24 0.23 -5.35
CA LEU A 164 5.50 -0.77 -6.14
C LEU A 164 4.16 -0.23 -6.67
N ALA A 165 3.41 0.50 -5.84
CA ALA A 165 2.17 1.13 -6.26
C ALA A 165 2.41 2.26 -7.28
N LEU A 166 3.49 3.03 -7.11
CA LEU A 166 3.89 4.07 -8.06
C LEU A 166 4.27 3.49 -9.42
N TYR A 167 4.93 2.33 -9.48
CA TYR A 167 5.20 1.67 -10.76
C TYR A 167 3.90 1.32 -11.49
N GLY A 168 2.88 0.81 -10.78
CA GLY A 168 1.56 0.55 -11.35
C GLY A 168 0.88 1.81 -11.91
N LEU A 169 1.03 2.95 -11.21
CA LEU A 169 0.55 4.25 -11.69
C LEU A 169 1.25 4.71 -12.97
N ILE A 170 2.58 4.65 -13.01
CA ILE A 170 3.39 5.10 -14.16
C ILE A 170 3.01 4.29 -15.41
N VAL A 171 2.91 2.97 -15.28
CA VAL A 171 2.50 2.09 -16.39
C VAL A 171 1.08 2.43 -16.86
N GLY A 172 0.15 2.66 -15.92
CA GLY A 172 -1.21 3.08 -16.24
C GLY A 172 -1.25 4.40 -17.02
N ILE A 173 -0.45 5.39 -16.61
CA ILE A 173 -0.36 6.69 -17.31
C ILE A 173 0.22 6.51 -18.72
N ILE A 174 1.28 5.72 -18.90
CA ILE A 174 1.90 5.51 -20.22
C ILE A 174 0.90 4.84 -21.18
N LEU A 175 0.16 3.83 -20.70
CA LEU A 175 -0.89 3.17 -21.48
C LEU A 175 -2.00 4.15 -21.89
N SER A 176 -2.46 4.99 -20.95
CA SER A 176 -3.49 5.99 -21.22
C SER A 176 -3.01 7.09 -22.18
N SER A 177 -1.75 7.52 -22.09
CA SER A 177 -1.17 8.52 -22.99
C SER A 177 -0.97 7.96 -24.41
N ARG A 178 -0.54 6.71 -24.56
CA ARG A 178 -0.37 6.08 -25.89
C ARG A 178 -1.70 5.84 -26.60
N ALA A 179 -2.76 5.47 -25.87
CA ALA A 179 -4.11 5.38 -26.41
C ALA A 179 -4.56 6.70 -27.06
N GLY A 180 -4.25 7.84 -26.42
CA GLY A 180 -4.52 9.15 -26.99
C GLY A 180 -3.67 9.53 -28.22
N GLN A 181 -2.42 9.07 -28.27
CA GLN A 181 -1.40 9.44 -29.25
C GLN A 181 -1.45 8.62 -30.55
N SER A 182 -1.86 7.35 -30.51
CA SER A 182 -1.88 6.42 -31.67
C SER A 182 -2.81 6.85 -32.84
N ARG A 183 -3.38 8.06 -32.76
CA ARG A 183 -4.33 8.64 -33.71
C ARG A 183 -3.88 10.04 -34.17
N ALA A 184 -2.69 10.48 -33.76
CA ALA A 184 -2.05 11.72 -34.24
C ALA A 184 -1.16 11.46 -35.48
N ASP A 185 -0.97 10.20 -35.86
CA ASP A 185 -0.23 9.73 -37.04
C ASP A 185 -1.17 9.12 -38.08
#